data_AF-A0A1F8NB57-F1
#
_entry.id   AF-A0A1F8NB57-F1
#
_cell.length_a   1.000
_cell.length_b   1.000
_cell.length_c   1.000
_cell.angle_alpha   90.00
_cell.angle_beta   90.00
_cell.angle_gamma   90.00
#
_symmetry.space_group_name_H-M   'P 1'
#
loop_
_entity.id
_entity.type
_entity.pdbx_description
1 polymer ?
#
loop_
_entity_poly.entity_id
_entity_poly.type
_entity_poly.pdbx_seq_one_letter_code
_entity_poly.pdbx_strand_id
1 'polypeptide(L)' 'MLCPKDGGELVERKTRKGRTFYACSNYPTCDFTSWRKPLPNPCPACGGLLVYGAKQTAQCIKCETKFPLDELPPRDPEKA' A
#
# COMPACT_ATOMS: atom_id res chain seq x y z
N MET A 1 -6.42 -1.05 4.07
CA MET A 1 -4.93 -1.07 3.95
C MET A 1 -4.37 -0.38 5.18
N LEU A 2 -3.35 -0.93 5.85
CA LEU A 2 -2.91 -0.47 7.18
C LEU A 2 -1.48 0.16 7.15
N CYS A 3 -1.25 1.25 7.90
CA CYS A 3 0.01 2.00 8.05
C CYS A 3 0.99 1.08 8.80
N PRO A 4 2.23 0.89 8.32
CA PRO A 4 3.19 0.07 9.05
C PRO A 4 3.75 0.74 10.31
N LYS A 5 3.66 2.08 10.39
CA LYS A 5 4.05 2.86 11.57
C LYS A 5 3.01 2.71 12.69
N ASP A 6 1.76 3.07 12.41
CA ASP A 6 0.71 3.20 13.45
C ASP A 6 -0.49 2.25 13.30
N GLY A 7 -0.49 1.38 12.28
CA GLY A 7 -1.65 0.53 11.97
C GLY A 7 -2.84 1.28 11.35
N GLY A 8 -2.77 2.59 11.17
CA GLY A 8 -3.87 3.41 10.65
C GLY A 8 -4.23 3.13 9.19
N GLU A 9 -5.41 3.51 8.73
CA GLU A 9 -5.79 3.22 7.34
C GLU A 9 -5.04 4.07 6.31
N LEU A 10 -4.71 3.49 5.16
CA LEU A 10 -4.15 4.19 4.01
C LEU A 10 -5.24 4.59 3.02
N VAL A 11 -5.33 5.89 2.78
CA VAL A 11 -6.32 6.49 1.90
C VAL A 11 -5.67 6.97 0.61
N GLU A 12 -6.38 6.77 -0.49
CA GLU A 12 -5.98 7.29 -1.79
C GLU A 12 -6.34 8.77 -1.88
N ARG A 13 -5.35 9.62 -2.15
CA ARG A 13 -5.52 11.06 -2.34
C ARG A 13 -4.99 11.50 -3.69
N LYS A 14 -5.57 12.53 -4.26
CA LYS A 14 -5.05 13.19 -5.47
C LYS A 14 -4.39 14.50 -5.11
N THR A 15 -3.20 14.71 -5.66
CA THR A 15 -2.53 16.02 -5.62
C THR A 15 -3.27 17.00 -6.54
N ARG A 16 -3.05 18.30 -6.31
CA ARG A 16 -3.58 19.37 -7.16
C ARG A 16 -3.12 19.28 -8.63
N LYS A 17 -2.02 18.56 -8.88
CA LYS A 17 -1.47 18.24 -10.22
C LYS A 17 -2.07 16.97 -10.85
N GLY A 18 -3.05 16.32 -10.21
CA GLY A 18 -3.72 15.12 -10.73
C GLY A 18 -2.97 13.81 -10.48
N ARG A 19 -1.81 13.82 -9.82
CA ARG A 19 -1.13 12.58 -9.42
C ARG A 19 -1.79 11.98 -8.18
N THR A 20 -2.13 10.71 -8.25
CA THR A 20 -2.63 9.93 -7.11
C THR A 20 -1.46 9.51 -6.21
N PHE A 21 -1.64 9.64 -4.90
CA PHE A 21 -0.72 9.20 -3.87
C PHE A 21 -1.52 8.59 -2.71
N TYR A 22 -0.87 7.73 -1.94
CA TYR A 22 -1.50 7.04 -0.82
C TYR A 22 -0.91 7.62 0.46
N ALA A 23 -1.78 8.14 1.32
CA ALA A 23 -1.39 8.75 2.59
C ALA A 23 -2.09 8.05 3.74
N CYS A 24 -1.47 8.02 4.91
CA CYS A 24 -2.17 7.52 6.08
C CYS A 24 -3.28 8.50 6.51
N SER A 25 -4.43 7.95 6.90
CA SER A 25 -5.57 8.68 7.42
C SER A 25 -5.34 9.23 8.83
N ASN A 26 -4.32 8.73 9.54
CA ASN A 26 -4.00 9.13 10.91
C ASN A 26 -3.17 10.42 11.03
N TYR A 27 -2.99 11.20 9.97
CA TYR A 27 -2.28 12.50 10.07
C TYR A 27 -2.94 13.41 11.13
N PRO A 28 -2.20 14.04 12.07
CA PRO A 28 -0.73 14.26 12.11
C PRO A 28 0.11 13.16 12.79
N THR A 29 -0.48 12.05 13.24
CA THR A 29 0.26 10.99 13.96
C THR A 29 1.04 10.04 13.04
N CYS A 30 0.53 9.70 11.84
CA CYS A 30 1.26 8.97 10.78
C CYS A 30 1.49 9.93 9.59
N ASP A 31 2.72 10.38 9.35
CA ASP A 31 3.14 11.18 8.18
C ASP A 31 3.56 10.32 6.97
N PHE A 32 3.17 9.05 7.00
CA PHE A 32 3.49 8.10 5.95
C PHE A 32 2.75 8.43 4.65
N THR A 33 3.51 8.60 3.56
CA THR A 33 2.99 8.79 2.20
C THR A 33 3.76 7.94 1.19
N SER A 34 3.06 7.41 0.19
CA SER A 34 3.62 6.58 -0.86
C SER A 34 3.06 6.96 -2.22
N TRP A 35 3.95 7.08 -3.20
CA TRP A 35 3.61 7.21 -4.63
C TRP A 35 3.33 5.86 -5.28
N ARG A 36 3.84 4.77 -4.68
CA ARG A 36 3.63 3.41 -5.17
C ARG A 36 2.28 2.94 -4.67
N LYS A 37 1.55 2.27 -5.55
CA LYS A 37 0.26 1.66 -5.20
C LYS A 37 0.48 0.67 -4.04
N PRO A 38 -0.20 0.84 -2.91
CA PRO A 38 -0.24 -0.17 -1.86
C PRO A 38 -1.11 -1.35 -2.30
N LEU A 39 -0.73 -2.53 -1.85
CA LEU A 39 -1.50 -3.74 -2.04
C LEU A 39 -2.60 -3.84 -0.97
N PRO A 40 -3.77 -4.39 -1.31
CA PRO A 40 -4.83 -4.65 -0.34
C PRO A 40 -4.41 -5.70 0.70
N ASN A 41 -3.49 -6.60 0.33
CA ASN A 41 -2.95 -7.62 1.20
C ASN A 41 -1.87 -7.05 2.15
N PRO A 42 -1.96 -7.30 3.46
CA PRO A 42 -0.89 -6.99 4.41
C PRO A 42 0.30 -7.95 4.22
N CYS A 43 1.47 -7.54 4.71
CA CYS A 43 2.67 -8.38 4.68
C CYS A 43 2.50 -9.60 5.62
N PRO A 44 2.67 -10.84 5.14
CA PRO A 44 2.53 -12.03 5.98
C PRO A 44 3.64 -12.17 7.04
N ALA A 45 4.80 -11.54 6.84
CA ALA A 45 5.93 -11.62 7.76
C ALA A 45 5.83 -10.68 8.97
N CYS A 46 5.25 -9.49 8.80
CA CYS A 46 5.24 -8.46 9.84
C CYS A 46 3.93 -7.65 9.96
N GLY A 47 2.92 -7.96 9.14
CA GLY A 47 1.67 -7.19 9.05
C GLY A 47 1.82 -5.79 8.44
N GLY A 48 3.00 -5.44 7.94
CA GLY A 48 3.28 -4.14 7.33
C GLY A 48 2.61 -3.94 5.97
N LEU A 49 2.66 -2.71 5.46
CA LEU A 49 2.14 -2.38 4.14
C LEU A 49 3.01 -3.00 3.03
N LEU A 50 2.37 -3.67 2.08
CA LEU A 50 2.97 -4.11 0.83
C LEU A 50 2.70 -3.08 -0.27
N VAL A 51 3.70 -2.83 -1.12
CA VAL A 51 3.57 -1.94 -2.28
C VAL A 51 4.02 -2.66 -3.56
N TYR A 52 3.51 -2.22 -4.70
CA TYR A 52 3.93 -2.76 -6.00
C TYR A 52 5.41 -2.42 -6.28
N GLY A 53 6.20 -3.49 -6.43
CA GLY A 53 7.62 -3.58 -6.71
C GLY A 53 7.97 -3.48 -8.20
N ALA A 54 9.22 -3.79 -8.54
CA ALA A 54 9.64 -3.97 -9.93
C ALA A 54 9.35 -5.42 -10.38
N LYS A 55 8.93 -5.61 -11.65
CA LYS A 55 8.61 -6.93 -12.24
C LYS A 55 7.51 -7.72 -11.49
N GLN A 56 6.34 -7.13 -11.24
CA GLN A 56 5.21 -7.81 -10.58
C GLN A 56 5.62 -8.51 -9.26
N THR A 57 6.32 -7.78 -8.40
CA THR A 57 6.61 -8.22 -7.03
C THR A 57 5.95 -7.28 -6.04
N ALA A 58 5.57 -7.76 -4.87
CA ALA A 58 5.09 -6.97 -3.74
C ALA A 58 6.27 -6.75 -2.79
N GLN A 59 6.67 -5.50 -2.54
CA GLN A 59 7.73 -5.20 -1.58
C GLN A 59 7.13 -4.61 -0.30
N CYS A 60 7.50 -5.14 0.85
CA CYS A 60 7.09 -4.56 2.12
C CYS A 60 7.95 -3.34 2.42
N ILE A 61 7.33 -2.25 2.87
CA ILE A 61 8.07 -1.05 3.29
C ILE A 61 8.52 -1.10 4.75
N LYS A 62 8.04 -2.07 5.54
CA LYS A 62 8.41 -2.24 6.95
C LYS A 62 9.60 -3.18 7.13
N CYS A 63 9.59 -4.31 6.43
CA CYS A 63 10.62 -5.35 6.53
C CYS A 63 11.38 -5.61 5.23
N GLU A 64 11.13 -4.81 4.18
CA GLU A 64 11.81 -4.89 2.87
C GLU A 64 11.70 -6.24 2.13
N THR A 65 10.87 -7.16 2.65
CA THR A 65 10.63 -8.47 2.04
C THR A 65 9.85 -8.34 0.74
N LYS A 66 10.27 -9.11 -0.27
CA LYS A 66 9.64 -9.16 -1.59
C LYS A 66 8.85 -10.45 -1.74
N PHE A 67 7.62 -10.35 -2.21
CA PHE A 67 6.74 -11.47 -2.51
C PHE A 67 6.36 -11.44 -4.00
N PRO A 68 6.16 -12.59 -4.66
CA PRO A 68 5.65 -12.63 -6.03
C PRO A 68 4.20 -12.13 -6.07
N LEU A 69 3.86 -11.29 -7.06
CA LEU A 69 2.54 -10.66 -7.17
C LEU A 69 1.59 -11.45 -8.08
N ASP A 70 2.11 -12.37 -8.90
CA ASP A 70 1.39 -13.18 -9.88
C ASP A 70 0.28 -14.08 -9.28
N GLU A 71 0.39 -14.44 -8.00
CA GLU A 71 -0.61 -15.24 -7.29
C GLU A 71 -1.62 -14.41 -6.49
N LEU A 72 -1.51 -13.09 -6.48
CA LEU A 72 -2.51 -12.27 -5.82
C LEU A 72 -3.75 -12.22 -6.73
N PRO A 73 -4.89 -12.79 -6.32
CA PRO A 73 -6.11 -12.68 -7.10
C PRO A 73 -6.37 -11.19 -7.30
N PRO A 74 -6.64 -10.73 -8.53
CA PRO A 74 -7.10 -9.37 -8.72
C PRO A 74 -8.31 -9.21 -7.80
N ARG A 75 -8.23 -8.26 -6.87
CA ARG A 75 -9.45 -7.75 -6.27
C ARG A 75 -10.04 -6.84 -7.34
N ASP A 76 -10.66 -7.48 -8.33
CA ASP A 76 -11.43 -6.83 -9.37
C ASP A 76 -12.41 -5.85 -8.70
N PRO A 77 -12.34 -4.56 -8.99
CA PRO A 77 -13.50 -3.71 -8.86
C PRO A 77 -14.32 -3.88 -10.16
N GLU A 78 -14.76 -5.10 -10.47
CA GLU A 78 -15.68 -5.30 -11.58
C GLU A 78 -17.12 -5.13 -11.08
N LYS A 79 -17.71 -4.00 -11.49
CA LYS A 79 -19.14 -3.67 -11.58
C LYS A 79 -19.97 -3.52 -10.30
N ALA A 80 -20.33 -2.27 -10.01
CA ALA A 80 -21.73 -1.85 -9.87
C ALA A 80 -21.86 -0.35 -10.16
#